data_AF-A0A6G6WQW4-F1
#
_entry.id   AF-A0A6G6WQW4-F1
#
_cell.length_a   1.000
_cell.length_b   1.000
_cell.length_c   1.000
_cell.angle_alpha   90.00
_cell.angle_beta   90.00
_cell.angle_gamma   90.00
#
_symmetry.space_group_name_H-M   'P 1'
#
loop_
_entity.id
_entity.type
_entity.pdbx_description
1 polymer ?
#
loop_
_entity_poly.entity_id
_entity_poly.type
_entity_poly.pdbx_seq_one_letter_code
_entity_poly.pdbx_strand_id
1 'polypeptide(L)' 'MNISTRLRDAIRTILDDVKNNHGILDVYKAAQTLQRDHPDEKVALEDIVAAIMAGRGCVRAIEFNPQTP' A
#
# COMPACT_ATOMS: atom_id res chain seq x y z
N MET A 1 -15.03 -2.92 -3.25
CA MET A 1 -14.54 -2.24 -2.05
C MET A 1 -14.68 -0.74 -2.24
N ASN A 2 -15.34 -0.04 -1.31
CA ASN A 2 -15.60 1.39 -1.43
C ASN A 2 -14.54 2.17 -0.62
N ILE A 3 -13.34 2.30 -1.18
CA ILE A 3 -12.25 3.09 -0.59
C ILE A 3 -12.60 4.57 -0.78
N SER A 4 -12.51 5.39 0.28
CA SER A 4 -12.83 6.81 0.19
C SER A 4 -11.88 7.53 -0.77
N THR A 5 -12.32 8.67 -1.27
CA THR A 5 -11.51 9.52 -2.16
C THR A 5 -10.20 9.95 -1.49
N ARG A 6 -10.19 10.20 -0.16
CA ARG A 6 -9.00 10.65 0.57
C ARG A 6 -7.92 9.56 0.65
N LEU A 7 -8.31 8.36 1.06
CA LEU A 7 -7.40 7.21 1.10
C LEU A 7 -6.91 6.82 -0.31
N ARG A 8 -7.77 6.95 -1.33
CA ARG A 8 -7.37 6.75 -2.72
C ARG A 8 -6.32 7.76 -3.19
N ASP A 9 -6.50 9.03 -2.87
CA ASP A 9 -5.52 10.08 -3.21
C ASP A 9 -4.19 9.84 -2.49
N ALA A 10 -4.23 9.42 -1.21
CA ALA A 10 -3.03 9.09 -0.45
C ALA A 10 -2.27 7.88 -1.02
N ILE A 11 -2.99 6.82 -1.41
CA ILE A 11 -2.39 5.65 -2.11
C ILE A 11 -1.75 6.09 -3.43
N ARG A 12 -2.40 6.98 -4.19
CA ARG A 12 -1.87 7.48 -5.45
C ARG A 12 -0.57 8.27 -5.25
N THR A 13 -0.52 9.14 -4.25
CA THR A 13 0.70 9.90 -3.92
C THR A 13 1.88 8.99 -3.62
N ILE A 14 1.68 7.92 -2.83
CA ILE A 14 2.75 6.95 -2.53
C ILE A 14 3.24 6.25 -3.80
N LEU A 15 2.32 5.84 -4.68
CA LEU A 15 2.68 5.17 -5.94
C LEU A 15 3.41 6.10 -6.90
N ASP A 16 3.00 7.36 -6.99
CA ASP A 16 3.66 8.38 -7.81
C ASP A 16 5.06 8.70 -7.28
N ASP A 17 5.25 8.80 -5.96
CA ASP A 17 6.56 9.01 -5.34
C ASP A 17 7.52 7.84 -5.62
N VAL A 18 7.05 6.60 -5.52
CA VAL A 18 7.84 5.41 -5.81
C VAL A 18 8.25 5.38 -7.29
N LYS A 19 7.33 5.73 -8.18
CA LYS A 19 7.57 5.80 -9.62
C LYS A 19 8.59 6.89 -9.98
N ASN A 20 8.47 8.06 -9.37
CA ASN A 20 9.34 9.20 -9.67
C ASN A 20 10.74 9.06 -9.05
N ASN A 21 10.84 8.41 -7.88
CA ASN A 21 12.10 8.25 -7.16
C ASN A 21 12.80 6.90 -7.39
N HIS A 22 12.28 6.05 -8.29
CA HIS A 22 12.80 4.70 -8.57
C HIS A 22 13.03 3.87 -7.28
N GLY A 23 12.12 4.02 -6.31
CA GLY A 23 12.25 3.45 -4.98
C GLY A 23 11.71 2.02 -4.89
N ILE A 24 12.15 1.29 -3.85
CA ILE A 24 11.47 0.08 -3.40
C ILE A 24 10.37 0.50 -2.43
N LEU A 25 9.14 0.04 -2.66
CA LEU A 25 8.01 0.28 -1.76
C LEU A 25 7.83 -0.92 -0.83
N ASP A 26 7.95 -0.70 0.47
CA ASP A 26 7.42 -1.62 1.47
C ASP A 26 5.91 -1.41 1.57
N VAL A 27 5.16 -2.28 0.89
CA VAL A 27 3.70 -2.21 0.78
C VAL A 27 3.02 -2.32 2.15
N TYR A 28 3.55 -3.17 3.04
CA TYR A 28 2.95 -3.36 4.37
C TYR A 28 3.17 -2.14 5.25
N LYS A 29 4.37 -1.59 5.26
CA LYS A 29 4.68 -0.38 6.03
C LYS A 29 3.92 0.84 5.51
N ALA A 30 3.76 0.95 4.18
CA ALA A 30 2.95 1.99 3.54
C ALA A 30 1.47 1.86 3.92
N ALA A 31 0.91 0.65 3.87
CA ALA A 31 -0.45 0.38 4.28
C ALA A 31 -0.69 0.67 5.77
N GLN A 32 0.25 0.31 6.65
CA GLN A 32 0.17 0.63 8.08
C GLN A 32 0.20 2.14 8.34
N THR A 33 1.03 2.87 7.60
CA THR A 33 1.11 4.34 7.68
C THR A 33 -0.22 4.96 7.25
N LEU A 34 -0.76 4.53 6.11
CA LEU A 34 -2.06 4.97 5.63
C LEU A 34 -3.19 4.67 6.62
N GLN A 35 -3.22 3.48 7.21
CA GLN A 35 -4.23 3.12 8.20
C GLN A 35 -4.14 3.97 9.46
N ARG A 36 -2.92 4.26 9.93
CA ARG A 36 -2.69 5.14 11.08
C ARG A 36 -3.09 6.58 10.81
N ASP A 37 -2.82 7.07 9.60
CA ASP A 37 -3.08 8.46 9.21
C ASP A 37 -4.56 8.68 8.81
N HIS A 38 -5.29 7.59 8.55
CA HIS A 38 -6.72 7.57 8.24
C HIS A 38 -7.50 6.62 9.18
N PRO A 39 -7.46 6.82 10.51
CA PRO A 39 -8.11 5.92 11.47
C PRO A 39 -9.64 5.91 11.32
N ASP A 40 -10.20 6.99 10.75
CA ASP A 40 -11.63 7.21 10.59
C ASP A 40 -12.26 6.36 9.48
N GLU A 41 -11.45 5.84 8.54
CA GLU A 41 -11.97 5.18 7.34
C GLU A 41 -12.42 3.74 7.57
N LYS A 42 -12.11 3.13 8.72
CA LYS A 42 -12.47 1.74 9.06
C LYS A 42 -12.18 0.74 7.93
N VAL A 43 -11.06 0.92 7.23
CA VAL A 43 -10.60 0.02 6.17
C VAL A 43 -9.61 -0.98 6.76
N ALA A 44 -9.77 -2.26 6.40
CA ALA A 44 -8.84 -3.30 6.80
C ALA A 44 -7.46 -3.07 6.17
N LEU A 45 -6.40 -3.47 6.86
CA LEU A 45 -5.04 -3.26 6.36
C LEU A 45 -4.82 -3.99 5.03
N GLU A 46 -5.40 -5.17 4.92
CA GLU A 46 -5.38 -6.04 3.75
C GLU A 46 -6.02 -5.38 2.53
N ASP A 47 -7.07 -4.60 2.72
CA ASP A 47 -7.75 -3.88 1.64
C ASP A 47 -6.89 -2.73 1.11
N ILE A 48 -6.15 -2.05 2.00
CA ILE A 48 -5.19 -1.01 1.64
C ILE A 48 -4.01 -1.63 0.87
N VAL A 49 -3.47 -2.75 1.36
CA VAL A 49 -2.41 -3.52 0.68
C VAL A 49 -2.87 -3.96 -0.71
N ALA A 50 -4.07 -4.53 -0.83
CA ALA A 50 -4.65 -4.93 -2.10
C ALA A 50 -4.81 -3.73 -3.07
N ALA A 51 -5.22 -2.57 -2.55
CA ALA A 51 -5.36 -1.36 -3.35
C ALA A 51 -4.02 -0.81 -3.86
N ILE A 52 -2.98 -0.82 -3.02
CA ILE A 52 -1.61 -0.44 -3.42
C ILE A 52 -1.10 -1.39 -4.51
N MET A 53 -1.29 -2.71 -4.32
CA MET A 53 -0.88 -3.72 -5.30
C MET A 53 -1.66 -3.63 -6.62
N ALA A 54 -2.94 -3.25 -6.58
CA ALA A 54 -3.79 -3.08 -7.76
C ALA A 54 -3.51 -1.79 -8.55
N GLY A 55 -2.82 -0.80 -7.95
CA GLY A 55 -2.62 0.56 -8.46
C GLY A 55 -1.70 0.75 -9.67
N ARG A 56 -1.36 -0.32 -10.41
CA ARG A 56 -0.52 -0.42 -11.63
C ARG A 56 0.96 -0.77 -11.42
N GLY A 57 1.33 -1.97 -11.88
CA GLY A 57 2.39 -2.09 -12.90
C GLY A 57 3.79 -2.56 -12.49
N CYS A 58 4.09 -2.76 -11.20
CA CYS A 58 5.34 -3.41 -10.78
C CYS A 58 5.05 -4.36 -9.62
N VAL A 59 4.54 -5.55 -9.97
CA VAL A 59 4.73 -6.73 -9.11
C VAL A 59 6.22 -7.02 -9.11
N ARG A 60 6.92 -6.67 -8.03
CA ARG A 60 8.13 -7.38 -7.64
C ARG A 60 7.74 -8.21 -6.43
N ALA A 61 7.72 -9.53 -6.65
CA ALA A 61 7.33 -10.51 -5.65
C ALA A 61 7.99 -10.22 -4.30
N ILE A 62 7.19 -10.14 -3.24
CA ILE A 62 7.71 -10.20 -1.88
C ILE A 62 8.08 -11.67 -1.67
N GLU A 63 9.38 -11.95 -1.61
CA GLU A 63 9.88 -13.26 -1.23
C GLU A 63 9.52 -13.47 0.24
N PHE A 64 8.50 -14.29 0.49
CA PHE A 64 8.20 -14.78 1.82
C PHE A 64 9.36 -15.71 2.21
N ASN A 65 10.21 -15.28 3.13
CA ASN A 65 11.07 -16.18 3.88
C ASN A 65 10.35 -16.53 5.18
N PRO A 66 9.45 -17.53 5.21
CA PRO A 66 8.95 -18.04 6.47
C PRO A 66 10.20 -18.53 7.21
N GLN A 67 10.49 -17.93 8.36
CA GLN A 67 11.63 -18.33 9.18
C GLN A 67 11.66 -19.85 9.25
N THR A 68 12.72 -20.43 8.68
CA THR A 68 13.01 -21.85 8.74
C THR A 68 12.99 -22.29 10.21
N PRO A 69 12.42 -23.47 10.51
CA PRO A 69 12.33 -24.00 11.86
C PRO A 69 13.69 -24.12 12.56
#